data_AF-A0A9D5ZYQ9-F1
#
_entry.id   AF-A0A9D5ZYQ9-F1
#
_cell.length_a   1.000
_cell.length_b   1.000
_cell.length_c   1.000
_cell.angle_alpha   90.00
_cell.angle_beta   90.00
_cell.angle_gamma   90.00
#
_symmetry.space_group_name_H-M   'P 1'
#
loop_
_entity.id
_entity.type
_entity.pdbx_description
1 polymer ?
#
loop_
_entity_poly.entity_id
_entity_poly.type
_entity_poly.pdbx_seq_one_letter_code
_entity_poly.pdbx_strand_id
1 'polypeptide(L)'
;MHEPVQREWLKRLFNKAGQGCSLFSDAGDKAEIHEEFRNRIRTEEIKAWYSCQEGDSLFQGTSISSLTIPGVFTEPVRFDNIGQLQEVIAQSYIENHWRTAPHVKAAIMEDVGKWLDSGLFYCVVVASKVISQAFSLKVRYEDVVLKVDDFLVDPHEITSYPYDVRVKYFDTVKERIECFGDLDISRQELESSLILADISKPKIERFKDNIILAPVRCNDIAAAMAKNIKKLITEKTQSRIKPASIAVVIYDTDTPYTYYHITGADADGMSPQMPGLTVLGSSGTIDALRWLYIYRVSLIAQKMMKSSLYSEVHRRFIPFVFFGVLVPRDADILLDMQALDLLRYHGNITPNIEFAYLLPDIIRGRTQREEMDFRKELEQRTHSCASAQKGNA
;
A
#
# COMPACT_ATOMS: atom_id res chain seq x y z
N MET A 1 -14.35 10.60 17.12
CA MET A 1 -13.75 11.94 17.30
C MET A 1 -12.97 12.47 16.09
N HIS A 2 -12.88 11.77 14.94
CA HIS A 2 -12.07 12.24 13.78
C HIS A 2 -12.87 12.90 12.64
N GLU A 3 -14.19 12.99 12.74
CA GLU A 3 -15.03 13.40 11.61
C GLU A 3 -14.74 14.81 11.07
N PRO A 4 -14.50 15.84 11.90
CA PRO A 4 -14.14 17.17 11.39
C PRO A 4 -12.80 17.19 10.65
N VAL A 5 -11.79 16.48 11.18
CA VAL A 5 -10.45 16.36 10.59
C VAL A 5 -10.54 15.61 9.26
N GLN A 6 -11.29 14.52 9.22
CA GLN A 6 -11.53 13.72 8.01
C GLN A 6 -12.22 14.53 6.91
N ARG A 7 -13.24 15.33 7.25
CA ARG A 7 -13.97 16.17 6.29
C ARG A 7 -13.08 17.27 5.71
N GLU A 8 -12.31 17.96 6.55
CA GLU A 8 -11.40 19.00 6.09
C GLU A 8 -10.30 18.43 5.20
N TRP A 9 -9.75 17.28 5.57
CA TRP A 9 -8.80 16.58 4.73
C TRP A 9 -9.40 16.14 3.38
N LEU A 10 -10.62 15.56 3.36
CA LEU A 10 -11.31 15.18 2.11
C LEU A 10 -11.51 16.38 1.18
N LYS A 11 -11.83 17.56 1.74
CA LYS A 11 -11.95 18.80 0.97
C LYS A 11 -10.62 19.20 0.32
N ARG A 12 -9.50 19.11 1.07
CA ARG A 12 -8.17 19.35 0.51
C ARG A 12 -7.80 18.35 -0.58
N LEU A 13 -8.09 17.06 -0.36
CA LEU A 13 -7.93 16.02 -1.37
C LEU A 13 -8.66 16.41 -2.65
N PHE A 14 -9.96 16.68 -2.55
CA PHE A 14 -10.80 17.00 -3.70
C PHE A 14 -10.25 18.21 -4.47
N ASN A 15 -9.88 19.28 -3.76
CA ASN A 15 -9.35 20.49 -4.38
C ASN A 15 -8.01 20.24 -5.08
N LYS A 16 -7.06 19.55 -4.43
CA LYS A 16 -5.72 19.33 -5.00
C LYS A 16 -5.74 18.30 -6.13
N ALA A 17 -6.50 17.21 -5.99
CA ALA A 17 -6.69 16.24 -7.07
C ALA A 17 -7.43 16.89 -8.25
N GLY A 18 -8.47 17.69 -8.00
CA GLY A 18 -9.17 18.45 -9.04
C GLY A 18 -8.24 19.41 -9.79
N GLN A 19 -7.39 20.15 -9.07
CA GLN A 19 -6.33 20.98 -9.66
C GLN A 19 -5.39 20.14 -10.53
N GLY A 20 -4.97 18.96 -10.06
CA GLY A 20 -4.16 18.02 -10.84
C GLY A 20 -4.86 17.57 -12.13
N CYS A 21 -6.14 17.22 -12.07
CA CYS A 21 -6.91 16.85 -13.26
C CYS A 21 -6.96 17.98 -14.30
N SER A 22 -7.20 19.23 -13.86
CA SER A 22 -7.19 20.40 -14.75
C SER A 22 -5.81 20.62 -15.36
N LEU A 23 -4.75 20.61 -14.53
CA LEU A 23 -3.38 20.77 -14.99
C LEU A 23 -2.98 19.70 -16.01
N PHE A 24 -3.36 18.45 -15.80
CA PHE A 24 -3.07 17.37 -16.74
C PHE A 24 -3.83 17.58 -18.06
N SER A 25 -5.11 17.94 -17.98
CA SER A 25 -5.96 18.10 -19.16
C SER A 25 -5.44 19.20 -20.08
N ASP A 26 -5.01 20.31 -19.49
CA ASP A 26 -4.50 21.51 -20.17
C ASP A 26 -3.01 21.39 -20.58
N ALA A 27 -2.29 20.39 -20.09
CA ALA A 27 -0.87 20.20 -20.38
C ALA A 27 -0.64 19.83 -21.85
N GLY A 28 0.21 20.61 -22.54
CA GLY A 28 0.68 20.31 -23.89
C GLY A 28 1.77 19.22 -23.95
N ASP A 29 2.29 18.80 -22.79
CA ASP A 29 3.49 17.98 -22.61
C ASP A 29 3.25 16.77 -21.70
N LYS A 30 2.06 16.17 -21.80
CA LYS A 30 1.63 14.98 -21.01
C LYS A 30 2.67 13.85 -20.96
N ALA A 31 3.37 13.61 -22.07
CA ALA A 31 4.40 12.56 -22.16
C ALA A 31 5.59 12.82 -21.22
N GLU A 32 6.00 14.09 -21.05
CA GLU A 32 7.09 14.48 -20.17
C GLU A 32 6.67 14.41 -18.69
N ILE A 33 5.43 14.83 -18.39
CA ILE A 33 4.82 14.65 -17.08
C ILE A 33 4.81 13.17 -16.67
N HIS A 34 4.40 12.29 -17.57
CA HIS A 34 4.44 10.85 -17.34
C HIS A 34 5.85 10.33 -17.12
N GLU A 35 6.83 10.84 -17.86
CA GLU A 35 8.22 10.43 -17.71
C GLU A 35 8.81 10.85 -16.36
N GLU A 36 8.57 12.08 -15.91
CA GLU A 36 8.99 12.52 -14.57
C GLU A 36 8.32 11.67 -13.47
N PHE A 37 7.05 11.30 -13.64
CA PHE A 37 6.39 10.40 -12.70
C PHE A 37 6.98 8.99 -12.72
N ARG A 38 7.25 8.43 -13.91
CA ARG A 38 7.93 7.13 -14.05
C ARG A 38 9.32 7.15 -13.41
N ASN A 39 10.07 8.24 -13.53
CA ASN A 39 11.36 8.41 -12.86
C ASN A 39 11.23 8.40 -11.34
N ARG A 40 10.16 9.00 -10.80
CA ARG A 40 9.86 8.91 -9.36
C ARG A 40 9.50 7.48 -8.95
N ILE A 41 8.64 6.78 -9.69
CA ILE A 41 8.36 5.34 -9.46
C ILE A 41 9.66 4.54 -9.46
N ARG A 42 10.50 4.71 -10.49
CA ARG A 42 11.76 3.99 -10.64
C ARG A 42 12.71 4.22 -9.47
N THR A 43 12.75 5.46 -8.97
CA THR A 43 13.50 5.81 -7.77
C THR A 43 13.01 5.01 -6.56
N GLU A 44 11.70 4.83 -6.41
CA GLU A 44 11.12 4.04 -5.32
C GLU A 44 11.40 2.55 -5.46
N GLU A 45 11.34 2.00 -6.68
CA GLU A 45 11.75 0.60 -6.95
C GLU A 45 13.21 0.35 -6.57
N ILE A 46 14.12 1.25 -6.95
CA ILE A 46 15.54 1.15 -6.65
C ILE A 46 15.74 1.19 -5.13
N LYS A 47 15.10 2.13 -4.43
CA LYS A 47 15.16 2.19 -2.96
C LYS A 47 14.61 0.92 -2.32
N ALA A 48 13.50 0.37 -2.82
CA ALA A 48 12.95 -0.90 -2.33
C ALA A 48 13.92 -2.08 -2.58
N TRP A 49 14.70 -2.05 -3.67
CA TRP A 49 15.73 -3.06 -3.92
C TRP A 49 16.84 -3.05 -2.87
N TYR A 50 17.35 -1.87 -2.52
CA TYR A 50 18.37 -1.70 -1.48
C TYR A 50 17.85 -1.75 -0.04
N SER A 51 16.54 -1.85 0.16
CA SER A 51 15.91 -1.92 1.49
C SER A 51 15.41 -3.33 1.83
N CYS A 52 15.75 -4.34 1.02
CA CYS A 52 15.39 -5.73 1.26
C CYS A 52 16.32 -6.36 2.30
N GLN A 53 15.78 -7.33 3.07
CA GLN A 53 16.56 -7.99 4.12
C GLN A 53 17.72 -8.80 3.57
N GLU A 54 18.95 -8.38 3.89
CA GLU A 54 20.16 -9.19 3.73
C GLU A 54 20.60 -9.77 5.09
N GLY A 55 20.59 -11.10 5.20
CA GLY A 55 20.94 -11.82 6.42
C GLY A 55 20.08 -11.43 7.63
N ASP A 56 20.72 -11.24 8.78
CA ASP A 56 20.06 -10.87 10.04
C ASP A 56 20.00 -9.34 10.27
N SER A 57 20.14 -8.53 9.21
CA SER A 57 20.16 -7.08 9.37
C SER A 57 18.81 -6.55 9.86
N LEU A 58 18.83 -5.96 11.05
CA LEU A 58 17.67 -5.32 11.68
C LEU A 58 17.34 -3.96 11.06
N PHE A 59 18.37 -3.25 10.59
CA PHE A 59 18.29 -1.87 10.09
C PHE A 59 18.53 -1.84 8.59
N GLN A 60 17.56 -1.31 7.85
CA GLN A 60 17.52 -1.45 6.39
C GLN A 60 17.29 -0.09 5.74
N GLY A 61 17.57 0.02 4.44
CA GLY A 61 17.61 1.29 3.73
C GLY A 61 16.43 2.26 3.95
N THR A 62 16.76 3.56 3.85
CA THR A 62 15.92 4.78 3.82
C THR A 62 15.05 5.07 5.04
N SER A 63 14.82 6.36 5.33
CA SER A 63 14.08 6.87 6.49
C SER A 63 12.66 6.32 6.67
N ILE A 64 12.03 5.77 5.63
CA ILE A 64 10.64 5.25 5.69
C ILE A 64 10.57 3.74 5.94
N SER A 65 11.65 2.99 5.69
CA SER A 65 11.71 1.52 5.85
C SER A 65 12.90 1.10 6.72
N SER A 66 13.31 2.01 7.61
CA SER A 66 14.53 1.86 8.41
C SER A 66 14.51 0.65 9.32
N LEU A 67 13.31 0.29 9.79
CA LEU A 67 13.00 -0.98 10.44
C LEU A 67 12.03 -1.74 9.57
N THR A 68 12.39 -2.97 9.20
CA THR A 68 11.52 -3.86 8.43
C THR A 68 11.53 -5.24 9.10
N ILE A 69 10.40 -5.63 9.71
CA ILE A 69 10.29 -6.83 10.55
C ILE A 69 9.18 -7.74 10.03
N PRO A 70 9.48 -8.95 9.54
CA PRO A 70 8.46 -9.89 9.12
C PRO A 70 7.73 -10.50 10.33
N GLY A 71 6.41 -10.66 10.22
CA GLY A 71 5.65 -11.52 11.13
C GLY A 71 5.87 -12.98 10.76
N VAL A 72 6.87 -13.64 11.35
CA VAL A 72 7.25 -15.02 10.97
C VAL A 72 6.50 -16.04 11.83
N PHE A 73 5.88 -17.02 11.17
CA PHE A 73 5.21 -18.15 11.80
C PHE A 73 5.83 -19.47 11.35
N THR A 74 5.81 -20.46 12.24
CA THR A 74 6.32 -21.82 11.99
C THR A 74 5.36 -22.69 11.19
N GLU A 75 4.07 -22.35 11.22
CA GLU A 75 3.00 -23.07 10.52
C GLU A 75 2.11 -22.07 9.75
N PRO A 76 1.40 -22.52 8.70
CA PRO A 76 0.45 -21.68 8.00
C PRO A 76 -0.60 -21.11 8.96
N VAL A 77 -0.79 -19.80 8.93
CA VAL A 77 -1.77 -19.15 9.81
C VAL A 77 -3.15 -19.22 9.17
N ARG A 78 -4.12 -19.73 9.92
CA ARG A 78 -5.52 -19.78 9.51
C ARG A 78 -6.29 -18.61 10.14
N PHE A 79 -6.88 -17.78 9.29
CA PHE A 79 -7.84 -16.76 9.70
C PHE A 79 -9.26 -17.18 9.31
N ASP A 80 -10.18 -17.17 10.28
CA ASP A 80 -11.61 -17.44 10.07
C ASP A 80 -12.45 -16.16 10.09
N ASN A 81 -11.94 -15.06 10.65
CA ASN A 81 -12.55 -13.74 10.59
C ASN A 81 -11.51 -12.61 10.67
N ILE A 82 -11.92 -11.39 10.31
CA ILE A 82 -11.05 -10.19 10.35
C ILE A 82 -10.55 -9.85 11.76
N GLY A 83 -11.33 -10.13 12.81
CA GLY A 83 -10.94 -9.91 14.20
C GLY A 83 -9.75 -10.77 14.60
N GLN A 84 -9.73 -12.05 14.22
CA GLN A 84 -8.58 -12.94 14.44
C GLN A 84 -7.32 -12.43 13.74
N LEU A 85 -7.43 -11.93 12.51
CA LEU A 85 -6.28 -11.33 11.82
C LEU A 85 -5.75 -10.11 12.57
N GLN A 86 -6.64 -9.22 13.03
CA GLN A 86 -6.27 -8.03 13.82
C GLN A 86 -5.59 -8.41 15.15
N GLU A 87 -6.09 -9.44 15.84
CA GLU A 87 -5.51 -10.01 17.06
C GLU A 87 -4.09 -10.55 16.82
N VAL A 88 -3.91 -11.34 15.76
CA VAL A 88 -2.60 -11.92 15.40
C VAL A 88 -1.59 -10.83 15.02
N ILE A 89 -2.01 -9.82 14.25
CA ILE A 89 -1.15 -8.67 13.93
C ILE A 89 -0.78 -7.90 15.20
N ALA A 90 -1.74 -7.61 16.09
CA ALA A 90 -1.48 -6.88 17.33
C ALA A 90 -0.53 -7.65 18.27
N GLN A 91 -0.73 -8.97 18.41
CA GLN A 91 0.15 -9.81 19.23
C GLN A 91 1.57 -9.86 18.63
N SER A 92 1.69 -10.09 17.33
CA SER A 92 2.98 -10.11 16.64
C SER A 92 3.68 -8.74 16.72
N TYR A 93 2.95 -7.64 16.64
CA TYR A 93 3.48 -6.29 16.84
C TYR A 93 4.11 -6.17 18.23
N ILE A 94 3.39 -6.57 19.29
CA ILE A 94 3.86 -6.44 20.69
C ILE A 94 5.13 -7.26 20.92
N GLU A 95 5.13 -8.51 20.46
CA GLU A 95 6.28 -9.42 20.60
C GLU A 95 7.50 -8.87 19.85
N ASN A 96 7.31 -8.45 18.60
CA ASN A 96 8.38 -7.85 17.80
C ASN A 96 8.87 -6.55 18.42
N HIS A 97 7.97 -5.72 18.94
CA HIS A 97 8.33 -4.47 19.60
C HIS A 97 9.25 -4.73 20.80
N TRP A 98 8.86 -5.61 21.73
CA TRP A 98 9.67 -5.91 22.91
C TRP A 98 11.00 -6.58 22.57
N ARG A 99 11.00 -7.45 21.56
CA ARG A 99 12.22 -8.08 21.07
C ARG A 99 13.17 -7.08 20.45
N THR A 100 12.66 -6.12 19.67
CA THR A 100 13.46 -5.17 18.88
C THR A 100 13.89 -3.95 19.70
N ALA A 101 13.12 -3.52 20.69
CA ALA A 101 13.37 -2.31 21.48
C ALA A 101 14.77 -2.23 22.11
N PRO A 102 15.33 -3.30 22.73
CA PRO A 102 16.69 -3.26 23.27
C PRO A 102 17.75 -3.01 22.19
N HIS A 103 17.58 -3.57 21.00
CA HIS A 103 18.51 -3.38 19.88
C HIS A 103 18.46 -1.95 19.35
N VAL A 104 17.26 -1.37 19.22
CA VAL A 104 17.09 0.04 18.83
C VAL A 104 17.75 0.96 19.85
N LYS A 105 17.50 0.72 21.14
CA LYS A 105 18.10 1.51 22.24
C LYS A 105 19.62 1.42 22.27
N ALA A 106 20.20 0.28 21.90
CA ALA A 106 21.64 0.08 21.86
C ALA A 106 22.29 0.70 20.60
N ALA A 107 21.55 0.82 19.50
CA ALA A 107 22.08 1.25 18.21
C ALA A 107 21.96 2.76 17.96
N ILE A 108 21.06 3.46 18.66
CA ILE A 108 20.77 4.88 18.43
C ILE A 108 21.33 5.71 19.59
N MET A 109 22.08 6.77 19.27
CA MET A 109 22.71 7.63 20.28
C MET A 109 21.69 8.56 20.96
N GLU A 110 20.67 8.99 20.23
CA GLU A 110 19.60 9.85 20.71
C GLU A 110 18.67 9.13 21.70
N ASP A 111 18.01 9.90 22.59
CA ASP A 111 16.99 9.34 23.48
C ASP A 111 15.74 8.92 22.69
N VAL A 112 15.58 7.61 22.54
CA VAL A 112 14.43 6.97 21.87
C VAL A 112 13.32 6.56 22.85
N GLY A 113 13.39 6.88 24.14
CA GLY A 113 12.43 6.42 25.14
C GLY A 113 10.98 6.72 24.77
N LYS A 114 10.68 7.98 24.41
CA LYS A 114 9.34 8.38 23.95
C LYS A 114 8.89 7.64 22.69
N TRP A 115 9.81 7.29 21.81
CA TRP A 115 9.51 6.53 20.60
C TRP A 115 9.16 5.08 20.92
N LEU A 116 9.95 4.46 21.81
CA LEU A 116 9.66 3.11 22.30
C LEU A 116 8.28 3.05 22.98
N ASP A 117 7.95 4.04 23.81
CA ASP A 117 6.63 4.13 24.44
C ASP A 117 5.50 4.34 23.41
N SER A 118 5.79 5.04 22.32
CA SER A 118 4.86 5.24 21.19
C SER A 118 4.75 4.02 20.29
N GLY A 119 5.67 3.06 20.38
CA GLY A 119 5.72 1.91 19.50
C GLY A 119 6.63 2.11 18.29
N LEU A 120 7.33 1.03 17.93
CA LEU A 120 8.42 1.05 16.95
C LEU A 120 7.97 1.05 15.49
N PHE A 121 6.77 0.56 15.21
CA PHE A 121 6.29 0.35 13.84
C PHE A 121 5.12 1.27 13.56
N TYR A 122 5.20 2.00 12.46
CA TYR A 122 4.14 2.91 12.02
C TYR A 122 3.22 2.26 10.99
N CYS A 123 3.64 1.15 10.36
CA CYS A 123 2.91 0.53 9.27
C CYS A 123 2.99 -1.00 9.35
N VAL A 124 1.90 -1.66 8.94
CA VAL A 124 1.86 -3.09 8.62
C VAL A 124 1.38 -3.27 7.19
N VAL A 125 2.14 -3.99 6.39
CA VAL A 125 1.76 -4.37 5.02
C VAL A 125 1.25 -5.80 5.02
N VAL A 126 0.09 -6.01 4.43
CA VAL A 126 -0.65 -7.27 4.38
C VAL A 126 -0.96 -7.62 2.92
N ALA A 127 -0.79 -8.88 2.53
CA ALA A 127 -1.21 -9.31 1.19
C ALA A 127 -2.74 -9.46 1.12
N SER A 128 -3.33 -9.09 -0.01
CA SER A 128 -4.76 -9.19 -0.33
C SER A 128 -5.34 -10.57 0.02
N LYS A 129 -4.61 -11.65 -0.30
CA LYS A 129 -5.01 -13.04 -0.05
C LYS A 129 -5.23 -13.33 1.45
N VAL A 130 -4.53 -12.64 2.34
CA VAL A 130 -4.75 -12.72 3.81
C VAL A 130 -6.08 -12.08 4.18
N ILE A 131 -6.39 -10.94 3.57
CA ILE A 131 -7.65 -10.24 3.77
C ILE A 131 -8.80 -11.10 3.24
N SER A 132 -8.69 -11.63 2.02
CA SER A 132 -9.66 -12.55 1.43
C SER A 132 -9.91 -13.77 2.31
N GLN A 133 -8.84 -14.34 2.87
CA GLN A 133 -8.94 -15.44 3.81
C GLN A 133 -9.74 -15.05 5.06
N ALA A 134 -9.43 -13.91 5.66
CA ALA A 134 -10.05 -13.42 6.88
C ALA A 134 -11.53 -13.01 6.68
N PHE A 135 -11.92 -12.61 5.46
CA PHE A 135 -13.32 -12.35 5.12
C PHE A 135 -14.03 -13.56 4.50
N SER A 136 -13.35 -14.70 4.35
CA SER A 136 -13.86 -15.88 3.64
C SER A 136 -14.38 -15.56 2.22
N LEU A 137 -13.67 -14.69 1.49
CA LEU A 137 -13.98 -14.33 0.10
C LEU A 137 -13.60 -15.47 -0.84
N LYS A 138 -14.54 -16.41 -1.00
CA LYS A 138 -14.38 -17.57 -1.86
C LYS A 138 -15.68 -17.89 -2.57
N VAL A 139 -15.56 -18.42 -3.77
CA VAL A 139 -16.66 -18.83 -4.63
C VAL A 139 -16.28 -20.11 -5.35
N ARG A 140 -17.23 -20.97 -5.74
CA ARG A 140 -16.88 -22.14 -6.56
C ARG A 140 -16.47 -21.72 -7.96
N TYR A 141 -15.55 -22.46 -8.56
CA TYR A 141 -15.07 -22.18 -9.93
C TYR A 141 -16.22 -22.13 -10.94
N GLU A 142 -17.17 -23.08 -10.84
CA GLU A 142 -18.36 -23.17 -11.71
C GLU A 142 -19.36 -22.02 -11.56
N ASP A 143 -19.32 -21.27 -10.46
CA ASP A 143 -20.21 -20.13 -10.23
C ASP A 143 -19.68 -18.85 -10.90
N VAL A 144 -18.39 -18.83 -11.30
CA VAL A 144 -17.75 -17.69 -11.97
C VAL A 144 -17.23 -18.01 -13.36
N VAL A 145 -16.97 -19.27 -13.70
CA VAL A 145 -16.68 -19.68 -15.09
C VAL A 145 -17.94 -20.28 -15.68
N LEU A 146 -18.69 -19.47 -16.41
CA LEU A 146 -20.03 -19.82 -16.88
C LEU A 146 -20.28 -19.37 -18.32
N LYS A 147 -21.24 -20.03 -18.95
CA LYS A 147 -21.64 -19.74 -20.32
C LYS A 147 -22.56 -18.52 -20.38
N VAL A 148 -22.19 -17.52 -21.18
CA VAL A 148 -23.00 -16.33 -21.49
C VAL A 148 -23.10 -16.22 -23.01
N ASP A 149 -24.32 -16.30 -23.53
CA ASP A 149 -24.58 -16.43 -24.97
C ASP A 149 -23.74 -17.60 -25.55
N ASP A 150 -22.84 -17.33 -26.51
CA ASP A 150 -21.97 -18.31 -27.15
C ASP A 150 -20.57 -18.41 -26.51
N PHE A 151 -20.30 -17.66 -25.44
CA PHE A 151 -18.99 -17.60 -24.78
C PHE A 151 -18.97 -18.38 -23.46
N LEU A 152 -17.90 -19.13 -23.21
CA LEU A 152 -17.54 -19.57 -21.87
C LEU A 152 -16.63 -18.50 -21.27
N VAL A 153 -17.13 -17.73 -20.31
CA VAL A 153 -16.42 -16.57 -19.78
C VAL A 153 -15.55 -17.00 -18.59
N ASP A 154 -14.24 -16.75 -18.68
CA ASP A 154 -13.30 -16.82 -17.55
C ASP A 154 -13.02 -15.39 -17.04
N PRO A 155 -13.18 -15.09 -15.74
CA PRO A 155 -12.94 -13.75 -15.19
C PRO A 155 -11.51 -13.23 -15.40
N HIS A 156 -10.50 -14.08 -15.57
CA HIS A 156 -9.12 -13.64 -15.82
C HIS A 156 -8.93 -13.10 -17.24
N GLU A 157 -9.76 -13.56 -18.17
CA GLU A 157 -9.76 -13.14 -19.56
C GLU A 157 -10.88 -12.12 -19.83
N ILE A 158 -11.47 -11.53 -18.79
CA ILE A 158 -12.70 -10.74 -18.92
C ILE A 158 -12.56 -9.58 -19.92
N THR A 159 -11.37 -9.01 -20.09
CA THR A 159 -11.09 -7.92 -21.05
C THR A 159 -11.05 -8.36 -22.51
N SER A 160 -11.00 -9.67 -22.78
CA SER A 160 -11.02 -10.24 -24.14
C SER A 160 -12.43 -10.38 -24.73
N TYR A 161 -13.48 -10.30 -23.90
CA TYR A 161 -14.86 -10.49 -24.34
C TYR A 161 -15.55 -9.17 -24.72
N PRO A 162 -16.54 -9.22 -25.64
CA PRO A 162 -17.37 -8.06 -26.00
C PRO A 162 -18.07 -7.41 -24.79
N TYR A 163 -18.28 -6.08 -24.84
CA TYR A 163 -18.84 -5.32 -23.71
C TYR A 163 -20.23 -5.81 -23.27
N ASP A 164 -21.10 -6.15 -24.21
CA ASP A 164 -22.43 -6.69 -23.96
C ASP A 164 -22.40 -8.06 -23.26
N VAL A 165 -21.46 -8.94 -23.66
CA VAL A 165 -21.21 -10.23 -22.98
C VAL A 165 -20.73 -9.99 -21.55
N ARG A 166 -19.79 -9.06 -21.35
CA ARG A 166 -19.28 -8.69 -20.02
C ARG A 166 -20.41 -8.21 -19.10
N VAL A 167 -21.28 -7.31 -19.59
CA VAL A 167 -22.41 -6.80 -18.80
C VAL A 167 -23.33 -7.93 -18.34
N LYS A 168 -23.76 -8.82 -19.25
CA LYS A 168 -24.60 -9.98 -18.90
C LYS A 168 -23.91 -10.94 -17.92
N TYR A 169 -22.62 -11.18 -18.13
CA TYR A 169 -21.79 -11.99 -17.23
C TYR A 169 -21.80 -11.41 -15.81
N PHE A 170 -21.59 -10.10 -15.65
CA PHE A 170 -21.57 -9.46 -14.34
C PHE A 170 -22.91 -9.50 -13.64
N ASP A 171 -24.02 -9.25 -14.34
CA ASP A 171 -25.35 -9.33 -13.76
C ASP A 171 -25.62 -10.76 -13.23
N THR A 172 -25.21 -11.78 -14.00
CA THR A 172 -25.35 -13.18 -13.61
C THR A 172 -24.47 -13.54 -12.41
N VAL A 173 -23.21 -13.11 -12.42
CA VAL A 173 -22.24 -13.46 -11.36
C VAL A 173 -22.55 -12.72 -10.06
N LYS A 174 -23.06 -11.49 -10.13
CA LYS A 174 -23.50 -10.73 -8.94
C LYS A 174 -24.57 -11.47 -8.14
N GLU A 175 -25.46 -12.19 -8.81
CA GLU A 175 -26.49 -13.02 -8.15
C GLU A 175 -25.95 -14.33 -7.56
N ARG A 176 -24.79 -14.81 -8.03
CA ARG A 176 -24.18 -16.08 -7.60
C ARG A 176 -23.13 -15.94 -6.52
N ILE A 177 -22.52 -14.76 -6.36
CA ILE A 177 -21.46 -14.52 -5.37
C ILE A 177 -22.08 -14.02 -4.06
N GLU A 178 -22.29 -14.94 -3.14
CA GLU A 178 -22.85 -14.65 -1.82
C GLU A 178 -21.82 -14.05 -0.84
N CYS A 179 -20.51 -14.21 -1.07
CA CYS A 179 -19.49 -13.88 -0.07
C CYS A 179 -19.29 -12.37 0.14
N PHE A 180 -19.86 -11.51 -0.72
CA PHE A 180 -19.94 -10.08 -0.46
C PHE A 180 -21.14 -9.69 0.42
N GLY A 181 -22.00 -10.65 0.78
CA GLY A 181 -23.17 -10.45 1.63
C GLY A 181 -24.12 -9.39 1.06
N ASP A 182 -24.71 -8.58 1.94
CA ASP A 182 -25.61 -7.48 1.59
C ASP A 182 -24.88 -6.20 1.13
N LEU A 183 -23.59 -6.29 0.76
CA LEU A 183 -22.88 -5.13 0.23
C LEU A 183 -23.48 -4.74 -1.12
N ASP A 184 -23.85 -3.47 -1.26
CA ASP A 184 -24.16 -2.88 -2.57
C ASP A 184 -22.86 -2.73 -3.37
N ILE A 185 -22.43 -3.84 -3.99
CA ILE A 185 -21.22 -3.91 -4.80
C ILE A 185 -21.49 -3.34 -6.19
N SER A 186 -20.68 -2.35 -6.57
CA SER A 186 -20.68 -1.82 -7.93
C SER A 186 -20.09 -2.85 -8.90
N ARG A 187 -20.42 -2.71 -10.19
CA ARG A 187 -19.85 -3.56 -11.24
C ARG A 187 -18.33 -3.54 -11.17
N GLN A 188 -17.72 -2.35 -11.18
CA GLN A 188 -16.27 -2.13 -11.16
C GLN A 188 -15.58 -2.80 -9.95
N GLU A 189 -16.18 -2.70 -8.75
CA GLU A 189 -15.65 -3.40 -7.57
C GLU A 189 -15.65 -4.91 -7.78
N LEU A 190 -16.75 -5.47 -8.30
CA LEU A 190 -16.86 -6.90 -8.58
C LEU A 190 -15.88 -7.37 -9.67
N GLU A 191 -15.77 -6.64 -10.79
CA GLU A 191 -14.81 -6.97 -11.86
C GLU A 191 -13.38 -6.95 -11.32
N SER A 192 -13.03 -5.94 -10.52
CA SER A 192 -11.70 -5.80 -9.91
C SER A 192 -11.37 -6.95 -8.96
N SER A 193 -12.38 -7.47 -8.24
CA SER A 193 -12.22 -8.61 -7.35
C SER A 193 -12.03 -9.93 -8.10
N LEU A 194 -12.81 -10.12 -9.17
CA LEU A 194 -12.81 -11.32 -10.00
C LEU A 194 -11.50 -11.48 -10.78
N ILE A 195 -10.93 -10.39 -11.31
CA ILE A 195 -9.71 -10.49 -12.11
C ILE A 195 -8.46 -10.76 -11.28
N LEU A 196 -8.46 -10.29 -10.03
CA LEU A 196 -7.41 -10.55 -9.05
C LEU A 196 -7.67 -11.85 -8.28
N ALA A 197 -8.67 -12.63 -8.68
CA ALA A 197 -9.02 -13.83 -7.96
C ALA A 197 -7.92 -14.88 -8.10
N ASP A 198 -7.56 -15.54 -7.01
CA ASP A 198 -6.48 -16.50 -7.02
C ASP A 198 -7.00 -17.92 -7.26
N ILE A 199 -6.58 -18.50 -8.38
CA ILE A 199 -6.76 -19.93 -8.71
C ILE A 199 -5.70 -20.78 -7.99
N SER A 200 -4.50 -20.23 -7.78
CA SER A 200 -3.38 -20.93 -7.16
C SER A 200 -3.51 -20.94 -5.63
N LYS A 201 -4.05 -22.03 -5.10
CA LYS A 201 -4.46 -22.09 -3.70
C LYS A 201 -3.58 -22.99 -2.86
N PRO A 202 -3.48 -22.70 -1.56
CA PRO A 202 -2.88 -23.63 -0.63
C PRO A 202 -3.70 -24.91 -0.50
N LYS A 203 -3.02 -26.00 -0.12
CA LYS A 203 -3.65 -27.30 0.17
C LYS A 203 -4.44 -27.26 1.50
N ILE A 204 -5.50 -26.47 1.53
CA ILE A 204 -6.45 -26.34 2.65
C ILE A 204 -7.82 -26.75 2.15
N GLU A 205 -8.42 -27.75 2.80
CA GLU A 205 -9.67 -28.39 2.34
C GLU A 205 -10.80 -27.37 2.09
N ARG A 206 -10.91 -26.32 2.91
CA ARG A 206 -11.98 -25.31 2.76
C ARG A 206 -11.91 -24.49 1.46
N PHE A 207 -10.78 -24.53 0.76
CA PHE A 207 -10.54 -23.81 -0.49
C PHE A 207 -10.51 -24.74 -1.71
N LYS A 208 -10.62 -26.05 -1.48
CA LYS A 208 -10.81 -27.05 -2.52
C LYS A 208 -12.04 -26.67 -3.36
N ASP A 209 -11.89 -26.74 -4.69
CA ASP A 209 -12.92 -26.43 -5.69
C ASP A 209 -13.44 -24.98 -5.72
N ASN A 210 -12.85 -24.09 -4.92
CA ASN A 210 -13.18 -22.67 -4.93
C ASN A 210 -12.18 -21.88 -5.78
N ILE A 211 -12.43 -20.59 -6.02
CA ILE A 211 -11.48 -19.50 -6.31
C ILE A 211 -11.45 -18.55 -5.09
N ILE A 212 -10.32 -17.91 -4.77
CA ILE A 212 -10.26 -16.89 -3.70
C ILE A 212 -10.43 -15.53 -4.35
N LEU A 213 -11.51 -14.82 -4.03
CA LEU A 213 -11.76 -13.49 -4.60
C LEU A 213 -10.92 -12.44 -3.88
N ALA A 214 -10.42 -11.44 -4.61
CA ALA A 214 -9.70 -10.32 -3.99
C ALA A 214 -10.66 -9.41 -3.18
N PRO A 215 -10.19 -8.73 -2.13
CA PRO A 215 -11.04 -7.85 -1.35
C PRO A 215 -11.41 -6.58 -2.14
N VAL A 216 -12.57 -6.02 -1.79
CA VAL A 216 -13.04 -4.71 -2.27
C VAL A 216 -13.10 -3.73 -1.10
N ARG A 217 -13.14 -2.42 -1.40
CA ARG A 217 -13.16 -1.35 -0.38
C ARG A 217 -11.98 -1.41 0.58
N CYS A 218 -10.79 -1.64 0.03
CA CYS A 218 -9.60 -1.93 0.80
C CYS A 218 -9.12 -0.74 1.66
N ASN A 219 -9.43 0.51 1.30
CA ASN A 219 -9.14 1.66 2.18
C ASN A 219 -10.01 1.62 3.44
N ASP A 220 -11.29 1.26 3.31
CA ASP A 220 -12.22 1.11 4.42
C ASP A 220 -11.78 -0.02 5.35
N ILE A 221 -11.44 -1.18 4.78
CA ILE A 221 -10.89 -2.32 5.51
C ILE A 221 -9.62 -1.92 6.26
N ALA A 222 -8.66 -1.29 5.56
CA ALA A 222 -7.40 -0.89 6.15
C ALA A 222 -7.58 0.12 7.29
N ALA A 223 -8.44 1.13 7.14
CA ALA A 223 -8.70 2.13 8.18
C ALA A 223 -9.40 1.53 9.41
N ALA A 224 -10.33 0.58 9.20
CA ALA A 224 -10.96 -0.15 10.31
C ALA A 224 -9.94 -1.04 11.03
N MET A 225 -9.11 -1.78 10.28
CA MET A 225 -8.03 -2.60 10.83
C MET A 225 -7.03 -1.76 11.62
N ALA A 226 -6.55 -0.65 11.07
CA ALA A 226 -5.61 0.26 11.72
C ALA A 226 -6.07 0.69 13.12
N LYS A 227 -7.33 1.15 13.22
CA LYS A 227 -7.94 1.56 14.49
C LYS A 227 -8.04 0.40 15.49
N ASN A 228 -8.50 -0.76 15.02
CA ASN A 228 -8.68 -1.93 15.88
C ASN A 228 -7.34 -2.50 16.36
N ILE A 229 -6.33 -2.61 15.48
CA ILE A 229 -4.99 -3.09 15.84
C ILE A 229 -4.37 -2.16 16.89
N LYS A 230 -4.41 -0.84 16.69
CA LYS A 230 -3.96 0.15 17.68
C LYS A 230 -4.66 -0.02 19.03
N LYS A 231 -5.99 -0.17 19.01
CA LYS A 231 -6.79 -0.42 20.22
C LYS A 231 -6.31 -1.68 20.94
N LEU A 232 -6.19 -2.80 20.22
CA LEU A 232 -5.74 -4.09 20.76
C LEU A 232 -4.33 -4.02 21.35
N ILE A 233 -3.40 -3.34 20.69
CA ILE A 233 -2.04 -3.13 21.21
C ILE A 233 -2.08 -2.37 22.54
N THR A 234 -2.86 -1.28 22.59
CA THR A 234 -2.98 -0.44 23.79
C THR A 234 -3.62 -1.22 24.95
N GLU A 235 -4.69 -1.97 24.67
CA GLU A 235 -5.40 -2.77 25.68
C GLU A 235 -4.54 -3.91 26.22
N LYS A 236 -3.94 -4.72 25.35
CA LYS A 236 -3.12 -5.88 25.74
C LYS A 236 -1.86 -5.50 26.49
N THR A 237 -1.28 -4.34 26.17
CA THR A 237 -0.07 -3.86 26.84
C THR A 237 -0.37 -3.03 28.09
N GLN A 238 -1.65 -2.85 28.46
CA GLN A 238 -2.07 -1.93 29.52
C GLN A 238 -1.47 -0.52 29.31
N SER A 239 -1.47 -0.07 28.05
CA SER A 239 -0.90 1.18 27.58
C SER A 239 0.62 1.32 27.82
N ARG A 240 1.37 0.22 27.95
CA ARG A 240 2.85 0.28 27.92
C ARG A 240 3.39 0.58 26.53
N ILE A 241 2.62 0.26 25.49
CA ILE A 241 2.88 0.73 24.12
C ILE A 241 1.64 1.52 23.70
N LYS A 242 1.82 2.77 23.24
CA LYS A 242 0.73 3.67 22.83
C LYS A 242 0.97 4.26 21.45
N PRO A 243 0.73 3.49 20.37
CA PRO A 243 0.79 4.01 19.01
C PRO A 243 -0.14 5.19 18.81
N ALA A 244 0.42 6.32 18.36
CA ALA A 244 -0.36 7.50 17.98
C ALA A 244 -1.34 7.16 16.85
N SER A 245 -0.86 6.47 15.83
CA SER A 245 -1.64 5.77 14.81
C SER A 245 -0.78 4.69 14.16
N ILE A 246 -1.41 3.77 13.42
CA ILE A 246 -0.74 2.73 12.64
C ILE A 246 -1.38 2.70 11.26
N ALA A 247 -0.56 2.66 10.21
CA ALA A 247 -1.03 2.42 8.85
C ALA A 247 -1.21 0.91 8.59
N VAL A 248 -2.26 0.55 7.87
CA VAL A 248 -2.41 -0.78 7.26
C VAL A 248 -2.38 -0.58 5.75
N VAL A 249 -1.55 -1.35 5.06
CA VAL A 249 -1.46 -1.35 3.59
C VAL A 249 -1.84 -2.74 3.08
N ILE A 250 -2.65 -2.78 2.02
CA ILE A 250 -3.11 -4.00 1.36
C ILE A 250 -2.62 -3.96 -0.09
N TYR A 251 -1.88 -4.99 -0.51
CA TYR A 251 -1.38 -5.12 -1.88
C TYR A 251 -1.71 -6.48 -2.49
N ASP A 252 -1.70 -6.53 -3.81
CA ASP A 252 -1.79 -7.75 -4.62
C ASP A 252 -0.62 -7.80 -5.61
N THR A 253 -0.20 -9.01 -5.99
CA THR A 253 0.88 -9.22 -6.96
C THR A 253 0.38 -9.52 -8.36
N ASP A 254 -0.90 -9.86 -8.51
CA ASP A 254 -1.43 -10.47 -9.71
C ASP A 254 -1.91 -9.39 -10.70
N THR A 255 -1.48 -9.52 -11.95
CA THR A 255 -1.95 -8.76 -13.13
C THR A 255 -2.16 -7.22 -12.97
N PRO A 256 -1.14 -6.42 -12.58
CA PRO A 256 -1.31 -4.97 -12.45
C PRO A 256 -1.87 -4.28 -13.70
N TYR A 257 -1.45 -4.71 -14.89
CA TYR A 257 -1.95 -4.20 -16.17
C TYR A 257 -3.48 -4.33 -16.29
N THR A 258 -4.02 -5.53 -16.07
CA THR A 258 -5.45 -5.77 -16.30
C THR A 258 -6.32 -5.11 -15.23
N TYR A 259 -5.81 -4.99 -14.01
CA TYR A 259 -6.46 -4.21 -12.96
C TYR A 259 -6.58 -2.72 -13.34
N TYR A 260 -5.53 -2.11 -13.87
CA TYR A 260 -5.56 -0.71 -14.32
C TYR A 260 -6.54 -0.49 -15.47
N HIS A 261 -6.63 -1.45 -16.39
CA HIS A 261 -7.58 -1.38 -17.49
C HIS A 261 -9.04 -1.45 -17.02
N ILE A 262 -9.37 -2.40 -16.14
CA ILE A 262 -10.74 -2.58 -15.61
C ILE A 262 -11.17 -1.44 -14.70
N THR A 263 -10.22 -0.91 -13.92
CA THR A 263 -10.50 0.24 -13.06
C THR A 263 -10.60 1.57 -13.82
N GLY A 264 -10.39 1.55 -15.14
CA GLY A 264 -10.42 2.75 -15.98
C GLY A 264 -9.23 3.68 -15.75
N ALA A 265 -8.20 3.23 -15.02
CA ALA A 265 -6.98 4.01 -14.79
C ALA A 265 -6.22 4.28 -16.09
N ASP A 266 -6.28 3.34 -17.04
CA ASP A 266 -5.66 3.48 -18.36
C ASP A 266 -6.53 4.21 -19.40
N ALA A 267 -7.84 4.31 -19.18
CA ALA A 267 -8.80 4.74 -20.21
C ALA A 267 -8.58 6.20 -20.66
N ASP A 268 -8.22 7.07 -19.72
CA ASP A 268 -7.95 8.49 -19.98
C ASP A 268 -6.46 8.78 -20.19
N GLY A 269 -5.62 7.74 -20.14
CA GLY A 269 -4.15 7.86 -20.18
C GLY A 269 -3.58 8.73 -19.06
N MET A 270 -4.32 8.95 -17.98
CA MET A 270 -3.94 9.93 -16.96
C MET A 270 -2.82 9.40 -16.06
N SER A 271 -3.04 8.24 -15.41
CA SER A 271 -2.08 7.68 -14.46
C SER A 271 -1.21 6.60 -15.12
N PRO A 272 0.13 6.72 -15.05
CA PRO A 272 1.00 5.63 -15.48
C PRO A 272 0.84 4.39 -14.60
N GLN A 273 0.89 3.22 -15.22
CA GLN A 273 0.87 1.93 -14.52
C GLN A 273 2.09 1.80 -13.59
N MET A 274 1.86 1.28 -12.39
CA MET A 274 2.93 0.92 -11.47
C MET A 274 3.35 -0.55 -11.72
N PRO A 275 4.64 -0.83 -11.96
CA PRO A 275 5.11 -2.17 -12.21
C PRO A 275 5.13 -3.05 -10.94
N GLY A 276 5.15 -4.37 -11.10
CA GLY A 276 5.47 -5.34 -10.05
C GLY A 276 4.34 -5.73 -9.09
N LEU A 277 3.49 -4.78 -8.67
CA LEU A 277 2.34 -5.05 -7.78
C LEU A 277 1.24 -4.00 -7.92
N THR A 278 0.04 -4.34 -7.43
CA THR A 278 -1.09 -3.44 -7.27
C THR A 278 -1.27 -3.10 -5.79
N VAL A 279 -1.26 -1.82 -5.42
CA VAL A 279 -1.69 -1.40 -4.08
C VAL A 279 -3.20 -1.26 -4.08
N LEU A 280 -3.92 -2.14 -3.39
CA LEU A 280 -5.38 -2.15 -3.34
C LEU A 280 -5.94 -1.15 -2.34
N GLY A 281 -5.29 -0.99 -1.18
CA GLY A 281 -5.81 -0.17 -0.11
C GLY A 281 -4.75 0.29 0.87
N SER A 282 -5.01 1.42 1.51
CA SER A 282 -4.22 1.88 2.65
C SER A 282 -5.12 2.66 3.61
N SER A 283 -4.86 2.53 4.91
CA SER A 283 -5.25 3.58 5.85
C SER A 283 -4.25 4.73 5.77
N GLY A 284 -4.61 5.85 6.38
CA GLY A 284 -3.82 7.05 6.32
C GLY A 284 -4.23 7.90 5.14
N THR A 285 -4.46 9.18 5.42
CA THR A 285 -4.73 10.17 4.39
C THR A 285 -3.59 10.22 3.36
N ILE A 286 -3.85 10.73 2.16
CA ILE A 286 -2.80 10.83 1.11
C ILE A 286 -1.58 11.64 1.60
N ASP A 287 -1.80 12.60 2.49
CA ASP A 287 -0.74 13.39 3.13
C ASP A 287 0.02 12.61 4.21
N ALA A 288 -0.70 11.81 5.00
CA ALA A 288 -0.14 11.09 6.15
C ALA A 288 0.82 9.99 5.71
N LEU A 289 0.45 9.27 4.65
CA LEU A 289 1.31 8.27 4.03
C LEU A 289 1.17 8.37 2.51
N ARG A 290 2.23 8.91 1.90
CA ARG A 290 2.26 9.20 0.46
C ARG A 290 2.22 7.91 -0.36
N TRP A 291 1.53 7.96 -1.49
CA TRP A 291 1.35 6.79 -2.36
C TRP A 291 2.65 6.11 -2.78
N LEU A 292 3.67 6.89 -3.15
CA LEU A 292 4.99 6.38 -3.51
C LEU A 292 5.69 5.65 -2.34
N TYR A 293 5.44 6.06 -1.09
CA TYR A 293 5.95 5.35 0.08
C TYR A 293 5.18 4.05 0.32
N ILE A 294 3.85 4.07 0.17
CA ILE A 294 3.00 2.87 0.22
C ILE A 294 3.46 1.84 -0.81
N TYR A 295 3.70 2.29 -2.04
CA TYR A 295 4.22 1.47 -3.12
C TYR A 295 5.59 0.87 -2.77
N ARG A 296 6.55 1.68 -2.28
CA ARG A 296 7.87 1.21 -1.84
C ARG A 296 7.78 0.12 -0.77
N VAL A 297 7.03 0.35 0.32
CA VAL A 297 6.92 -0.64 1.40
C VAL A 297 6.20 -1.90 0.93
N SER A 298 5.27 -1.78 -0.01
CA SER A 298 4.61 -2.93 -0.65
C SER A 298 5.59 -3.77 -1.46
N LEU A 299 6.52 -3.15 -2.22
CA LEU A 299 7.55 -3.88 -2.98
C LEU A 299 8.51 -4.64 -2.05
N ILE A 300 8.89 -4.03 -0.93
CA ILE A 300 9.74 -4.68 0.07
C ILE A 300 8.97 -5.85 0.71
N ALA A 301 7.72 -5.63 1.11
CA ALA A 301 6.87 -6.66 1.69
C ALA A 301 6.66 -7.83 0.71
N GLN A 302 6.38 -7.57 -0.57
CA GLN A 302 6.25 -8.59 -1.61
C GLN A 302 7.49 -9.50 -1.68
N LYS A 303 8.70 -8.92 -1.64
CA LYS A 303 9.94 -9.71 -1.69
C LYS A 303 10.18 -10.56 -0.46
N MET A 304 9.79 -10.06 0.71
CA MET A 304 9.96 -10.79 1.97
C MET A 304 8.89 -11.86 2.14
N MET A 305 7.65 -11.51 1.80
CA MET A 305 6.52 -12.41 1.90
C MET A 305 6.62 -13.48 0.82
N LYS A 306 7.03 -13.19 -0.43
CA LYS A 306 6.98 -14.13 -1.58
C LYS A 306 5.68 -14.95 -1.61
N SER A 307 4.56 -14.32 -1.24
CA SER A 307 3.25 -14.96 -1.08
C SER A 307 3.25 -16.18 -0.13
N SER A 308 4.15 -16.22 0.86
CA SER A 308 4.38 -17.29 1.84
C SER A 308 3.33 -17.39 2.94
N LEU A 309 2.06 -17.19 2.62
CA LEU A 309 1.02 -17.70 3.53
C LEU A 309 1.12 -19.23 3.67
N TYR A 310 1.66 -19.89 2.63
CA TYR A 310 1.65 -21.35 2.49
C TYR A 310 2.91 -21.90 1.79
N SER A 311 3.98 -21.13 1.70
CA SER A 311 5.21 -21.58 1.00
C SER A 311 6.00 -22.57 1.86
N GLU A 312 5.73 -23.85 1.64
CA GLU A 312 6.49 -24.97 2.22
C GLU A 312 7.98 -24.95 1.84
N VAL A 313 8.33 -24.33 0.70
CA VAL A 313 9.70 -24.25 0.18
C VAL A 313 10.62 -23.49 1.14
N HIS A 314 10.10 -22.48 1.83
CA HIS A 314 10.88 -21.66 2.76
C HIS A 314 10.66 -22.02 4.24
N ARG A 315 9.66 -22.87 4.55
CA ARG A 315 9.26 -23.27 5.92
C ARG A 315 9.11 -22.11 6.91
N ARG A 316 8.79 -20.93 6.39
CA ARG A 316 8.56 -19.70 7.14
C ARG A 316 7.35 -19.04 6.52
N PHE A 317 6.31 -18.85 7.32
CA PHE A 317 5.08 -18.26 6.85
C PHE A 317 5.04 -16.80 7.28
N ILE A 318 4.95 -15.89 6.31
CA ILE A 318 5.04 -14.44 6.55
C ILE A 318 3.79 -13.76 5.99
N PRO A 319 2.67 -13.76 6.75
CA PRO A 319 1.40 -13.16 6.32
C PRO A 319 1.44 -11.62 6.25
N PHE A 320 2.37 -10.97 6.95
CA PHE A 320 2.49 -9.51 6.97
C PHE A 320 3.90 -9.07 7.38
N VAL A 321 4.24 -7.83 7.07
CA VAL A 321 5.54 -7.20 7.39
C VAL A 321 5.30 -5.86 8.06
N PHE A 322 5.99 -5.62 9.17
CA PHE A 322 5.97 -4.35 9.88
C PHE A 322 7.07 -3.42 9.37
N PHE A 323 6.74 -2.13 9.28
CA PHE A 323 7.67 -1.06 8.93
C PHE A 323 7.72 -0.03 10.05
N GLY A 324 8.93 0.39 10.40
CA GLY A 324 9.21 1.38 11.41
C GLY A 324 10.26 2.38 10.93
N VAL A 325 10.37 3.48 11.66
CA VAL A 325 11.44 4.47 11.50
C VAL A 325 12.36 4.41 12.72
N LEU A 326 13.64 4.73 12.52
CA LEU A 326 14.62 4.67 13.60
C LEU A 326 14.60 5.90 14.49
N VAL A 327 14.37 7.06 13.90
CA VAL A 327 14.42 8.34 14.59
C VAL A 327 13.04 9.01 14.50
N PRO A 328 12.47 9.50 15.61
CA PRO A 328 11.17 10.19 15.61
C PRO A 328 11.10 11.36 14.63
N ARG A 329 12.20 12.09 14.47
CA ARG A 329 12.31 13.21 13.53
C ARG A 329 12.02 12.79 12.09
N ASP A 330 12.46 11.60 11.67
CA ASP A 330 12.21 11.10 10.32
C ASP A 330 10.73 10.76 10.13
N ALA A 331 10.08 10.23 11.18
CA ALA A 331 8.62 10.07 11.20
C ALA A 331 7.94 11.44 11.05
N ASP A 332 8.31 12.44 11.85
CA ASP A 332 7.64 13.76 11.83
C ASP A 332 7.79 14.51 10.50
N ILE A 333 8.86 14.26 9.74
CA ILE A 333 9.10 14.88 8.43
C ILE A 333 8.35 14.14 7.32
N LEU A 334 8.28 12.82 7.38
CA LEU A 334 7.83 11.98 6.27
C LEU A 334 6.40 11.46 6.43
N LEU A 335 5.89 11.43 7.66
CA LEU A 335 4.63 10.81 8.06
C LEU A 335 3.81 11.78 8.94
N ASP A 336 2.49 11.79 8.74
CA ASP A 336 1.59 12.35 9.76
C ASP A 336 1.17 11.22 10.71
N MET A 337 1.95 11.03 11.77
CA MET A 337 1.74 9.99 12.79
C MET A 337 0.42 10.11 13.56
N GLN A 338 -0.34 11.20 13.40
CA GLN A 338 -1.68 11.34 14.00
C GLN A 338 -2.81 10.94 13.06
N ALA A 339 -2.48 10.69 11.78
CA ALA A 339 -3.47 10.51 10.73
C ALA A 339 -3.32 9.18 9.97
N LEU A 340 -2.43 8.26 10.36
CA LEU A 340 -2.20 6.98 9.65
C LEU A 340 -3.36 5.98 9.80
N ASP A 341 -4.20 6.13 10.82
CA ASP A 341 -5.38 5.29 11.05
C ASP A 341 -6.67 5.87 10.46
N LEU A 342 -6.59 7.07 9.84
CA LEU A 342 -7.71 7.71 9.18
C LEU A 342 -8.05 7.04 7.85
N LEU A 343 -9.28 7.27 7.39
CA LEU A 343 -9.71 6.75 6.10
C LEU A 343 -8.97 7.50 4.99
N ARG A 344 -8.37 6.75 4.07
CA ARG A 344 -7.71 7.34 2.90
C ARG A 344 -8.71 7.97 1.94
N TYR A 345 -9.76 7.26 1.56
CA TYR A 345 -11.01 7.67 0.89
C TYR A 345 -11.79 6.36 0.67
N HIS A 346 -13.10 6.40 0.47
CA HIS A 346 -13.89 5.17 0.31
C HIS A 346 -13.48 4.38 -0.94
N GLY A 347 -13.55 3.05 -0.86
CA GLY A 347 -13.23 2.15 -1.98
C GLY A 347 -11.79 1.63 -1.96
N ASN A 348 -11.32 1.14 -3.10
CA ASN A 348 -9.92 0.79 -3.31
C ASN A 348 -9.10 2.04 -3.67
N ILE A 349 -7.77 1.97 -3.54
CA ILE A 349 -6.88 3.01 -4.06
C ILE A 349 -7.10 3.16 -5.56
N THR A 350 -7.26 4.41 -5.99
CA THR A 350 -7.44 4.79 -7.39
C THR A 350 -6.17 5.48 -7.89
N PRO A 351 -5.38 4.85 -8.78
CA PRO A 351 -4.17 5.44 -9.35
C PRO A 351 -4.39 6.84 -9.94
N ASN A 352 -5.55 7.10 -10.55
CA ASN A 352 -5.90 8.43 -11.07
C ASN A 352 -5.99 9.50 -9.96
N ILE A 353 -6.64 9.21 -8.84
CA ILE A 353 -6.74 10.17 -7.71
C ILE A 353 -5.36 10.43 -7.14
N GLU A 354 -4.56 9.38 -6.93
CA GLU A 354 -3.22 9.49 -6.36
C GLU A 354 -2.28 10.29 -7.27
N PHE A 355 -2.30 9.99 -8.56
CA PHE A 355 -1.51 10.69 -9.56
C PHE A 355 -1.93 12.16 -9.68
N ALA A 356 -3.24 12.42 -9.78
CA ALA A 356 -3.78 13.78 -9.82
C ALA A 356 -3.36 14.58 -8.59
N TYR A 357 -3.38 13.97 -7.40
CA TYR A 357 -2.96 14.63 -6.17
C TYR A 357 -1.47 15.02 -6.16
N LEU A 358 -0.60 14.22 -6.79
CA LEU A 358 0.83 14.47 -6.89
C LEU A 358 1.20 15.46 -8.00
N LEU A 359 0.34 15.61 -9.01
CA LEU A 359 0.67 16.34 -10.22
C LEU A 359 1.07 17.82 -10.02
N PRO A 360 0.38 18.62 -9.18
CA PRO A 360 0.78 20.01 -8.95
C PRO A 360 2.24 20.13 -8.46
N ASP A 361 2.70 19.18 -7.65
CA ASP A 361 4.07 19.16 -7.11
C ASP A 361 5.09 18.64 -8.13
N ILE A 362 4.67 17.75 -9.04
CA ILE A 362 5.48 17.28 -10.17
C ILE A 362 5.78 18.46 -11.11
N ILE A 363 4.74 19.18 -11.51
CA ILE A 363 4.86 20.33 -12.43
C ILE A 363 5.69 21.44 -11.80
N ARG A 364 5.43 21.79 -10.53
CA ARG A 364 6.22 22.83 -9.83
C ARG A 364 7.71 22.48 -9.73
N GLY A 365 8.02 21.22 -9.40
CA GLY A 365 9.40 20.76 -9.28
C GLY A 365 10.16 20.81 -10.61
N ARG A 366 9.47 20.66 -11.74
CA ARG A 366 10.05 20.83 -13.06
C ARG A 366 10.43 22.28 -13.34
N THR A 367 9.50 23.22 -13.15
CA THR A 367 9.77 24.65 -13.36
C THR A 367 10.99 25.12 -12.55
N GLN A 368 11.12 24.64 -11.32
CA GLN A 368 12.28 24.96 -10.46
C GLN A 368 13.61 24.35 -10.95
N ARG A 369 13.59 23.15 -11.57
CA ARG A 369 14.82 22.55 -12.14
C ARG A 369 15.28 23.26 -13.41
N GLU A 370 14.34 23.70 -14.25
CA GLU A 370 14.65 24.49 -15.44
C GLU A 370 15.26 25.86 -15.08
N GLU A 371 14.94 26.39 -13.90
CA GLU A 371 15.52 27.62 -13.35
C GLU A 371 16.91 27.44 -12.69
N MET A 372 17.38 26.20 -12.53
CA MET A 372 18.66 25.92 -11.87
C MET A 372 19.83 26.20 -12.82
N ASP A 373 20.31 27.45 -12.77
CA ASP A 373 21.46 27.90 -13.55
C ASP A 373 22.76 27.28 -13.02
N PHE A 374 23.22 26.23 -13.70
CA PHE A 374 24.48 25.56 -13.39
C PHE A 374 25.66 26.54 -13.30
N ARG A 375 25.64 27.66 -14.05
CA ARG A 375 26.69 28.68 -13.93
C ARG A 375 26.66 29.35 -12.57
N LYS A 376 25.48 29.71 -12.05
CA LYS A 376 25.36 30.30 -10.70
C LYS A 376 25.81 29.33 -9.62
N GLU A 377 25.51 28.04 -9.75
CA GLU A 377 26.00 27.05 -8.79
C GLU A 377 27.52 26.90 -8.85
N LEU A 378 28.10 26.82 -10.05
CA LEU A 378 29.55 26.79 -10.26
C LEU A 378 30.23 28.06 -9.74
N GLU A 379 29.64 29.23 -9.97
CA GLU A 379 30.14 30.52 -9.47
C GLU A 379 30.12 30.58 -7.94
N GLN A 380 29.04 30.14 -7.29
CA GLN A 380 28.97 30.10 -5.83
C GLN A 380 30.02 29.16 -5.23
N ARG A 381 30.21 27.97 -5.83
CA ARG A 381 31.20 27.00 -5.34
C ARG A 381 32.63 27.50 -5.57
N THR A 382 32.92 28.13 -6.71
CA THR A 382 34.24 28.71 -7.00
C THR A 382 34.57 29.95 -6.15
N HIS A 383 33.58 30.82 -5.85
CA HIS A 383 33.78 31.96 -4.94
C HIS A 383 33.99 31.55 -3.48
N SER A 384 33.38 30.44 -3.05
CA SER A 384 33.61 29.86 -1.73
C SER A 384 35.04 29.31 -1.55
N CYS A 385 35.65 28.77 -2.62
CA CYS A 385 37.05 28.36 -2.62
C CYS A 385 38.04 29.55 -2.61
N ALA A 386 37.74 30.65 -3.32
CA ALA A 386 38.60 31.83 -3.35
C ALA A 386 38.61 32.62 -2.02
N SER A 387 37.51 32.55 -1.25
CA SER A 387 37.41 33.17 0.08
C SER A 387 38.08 32.33 1.18
N ALA A 388 38.09 31.00 1.05
CA ALA A 388 38.83 30.11 1.96
C ALA A 388 40.36 30.24 1.83
N GLN A 389 40.88 30.60 0.65
CA GLN A 389 42.32 30.83 0.44
C GLN A 389 42.82 32.18 0.97
N LYS A 390 41.93 33.17 1.19
CA LYS A 390 42.29 34.47 1.78
C LYS A 390 42.25 34.51 3.31
N GLY A 391 41.77 33.44 3.97
CA GLY A 391 41.72 33.33 5.43
C GLY A 391 42.92 32.63 6.07
N ASN A 392 43.86 32.11 5.27
CA ASN A 392 45.06 31.41 5.71
C ASN A 392 46.37 32.09 5.23
N ALA A 393 46.31 33.38 4.88
CA ALA A 393 47.47 34.17 4.50
C ALA A 393 47.78 35.23 5.57
#